data_AF-A0AAE1E2W4-F1
#
_entry.id   AF-A0AAE1E2W4-F1
#
_cell.length_a   1.000
_cell.length_b   1.000
_cell.length_c   1.000
_cell.angle_alpha   90.00
_cell.angle_beta   90.00
_cell.angle_gamma   90.00
#
_symmetry.space_group_name_H-M   'P 1'
#
loop_
_entity.id
_entity.type
_entity.pdbx_description
1 polymer ?
#
loop_
_entity_poly.entity_id
_entity_poly.type
_entity_poly.pdbx_seq_one_letter_code
_entity_poly.pdbx_strand_id
1 'polypeptide(L)'
;MPKLPAFVDRKDNLDSWLLRFERFATTSGWPKESWCTPLSELLTGRALEAFCRLSETEATDYDRVKEVLQKRYNLTEDGHRQRFRTCSPEEGRTQHVHRPPQDILRAMDETGRSTTDI
;
A
#
# COMPACT_ATOMS: atom_id res chain seq x y z
N MET A 1 15.95 -0.88 -10.58
CA MET A 1 15.72 -0.99 -9.13
C MET A 1 14.56 -0.10 -8.72
N PRO A 2 13.68 -0.55 -7.82
CA PRO A 2 12.59 0.28 -7.29
C PRO A 2 13.17 1.55 -6.64
N LYS A 3 12.55 2.71 -6.88
CA LYS A 3 12.92 3.98 -6.23
C LYS A 3 12.43 4.09 -4.78
N LEU A 4 12.02 2.97 -4.18
CA LEU A 4 11.52 2.95 -2.82
C LEU A 4 12.73 2.98 -1.85
N PRO A 5 12.75 3.88 -0.85
CA PRO A 5 13.81 3.84 0.15
C PRO A 5 13.72 2.55 0.96
N ALA A 6 14.88 2.00 1.31
CA ALA A 6 14.97 0.87 2.24
C ALA A 6 14.30 1.22 3.58
N PHE A 7 13.68 0.22 4.18
CA PHE A 7 13.17 0.28 5.54
C PHE A 7 14.34 0.44 6.52
N VAL A 8 14.27 1.42 7.42
CA VAL A 8 15.27 1.66 8.46
C VAL A 8 14.72 1.23 9.82
N ASP A 9 15.27 0.14 10.37
CA ASP A 9 14.89 -0.36 11.69
C ASP A 9 15.01 0.74 12.78
N ARG A 10 14.06 0.76 13.72
CA ARG A 10 13.89 1.76 14.80
C ARG A 10 13.55 3.18 14.37
N LYS A 11 13.64 3.52 13.09
CA LYS A 11 13.28 4.85 12.56
C LYS A 11 11.93 4.83 11.85
N ASP A 12 11.69 3.80 11.04
CA ASP A 12 10.47 3.67 10.27
C ASP A 12 9.43 2.81 11.00
N ASN A 13 8.16 3.17 10.84
CA ASN A 13 7.05 2.32 11.28
C ASN A 13 6.80 1.21 10.25
N LEU A 14 6.96 -0.05 10.66
CA LEU A 14 6.87 -1.21 9.76
C LEU A 14 5.52 -1.28 9.01
N ASP A 15 4.39 -1.13 9.70
CA ASP A 15 3.06 -1.19 9.06
C ASP A 15 2.89 -0.16 7.95
N SER A 16 3.30 1.08 8.22
CA SER A 16 3.19 2.19 7.28
C SER A 16 4.13 2.00 6.08
N TRP A 17 5.33 1.49 6.33
CA TRP A 17 6.30 1.19 5.29
C TRP A 17 5.84 0.02 4.39
N LEU A 18 5.32 -1.06 4.98
CA LEU A 18 4.73 -2.19 4.23
C LEU A 18 3.56 -1.74 3.37
N LEU A 19 2.65 -0.92 3.89
CA LEU A 19 1.55 -0.37 3.09
C LEU A 19 2.04 0.46 1.90
N ARG A 20 3.13 1.22 2.08
CA ARG A 20 3.75 1.98 0.98
C ARG A 20 4.33 1.03 -0.07
N PHE A 21 5.00 -0.04 0.35
CA PHE A 21 5.51 -1.07 -0.55
C PHE A 21 4.38 -1.76 -1.33
N GLU A 22 3.29 -2.16 -0.68
CA GLU A 22 2.12 -2.78 -1.32
C GLU A 22 1.52 -1.89 -2.41
N ARG A 23 1.33 -0.60 -2.10
CA ARG A 23 0.85 0.38 -3.08
C ARG A 23 1.81 0.51 -4.25
N PHE A 24 3.12 0.60 -3.98
CA PHE A 24 4.13 0.69 -5.01
C PHE A 24 4.12 -0.52 -5.94
N ALA A 25 4.11 -1.73 -5.39
CA ALA A 25 4.11 -2.97 -6.16
C ALA A 25 2.81 -3.15 -6.96
N THR A 26 1.67 -2.81 -6.35
CA THR A 26 0.35 -2.85 -7.02
C THR A 26 0.27 -1.86 -8.18
N THR A 27 0.67 -0.60 -7.97
CA THR A 27 0.68 0.42 -9.04
C THR A 27 1.71 0.09 -10.13
N SER A 28 2.77 -0.63 -9.79
CA SER A 28 3.76 -1.10 -10.76
C SER A 28 3.33 -2.38 -11.49
N GLY A 29 2.17 -2.96 -11.15
CA GLY A 29 1.64 -4.17 -11.78
C GLY A 29 2.43 -5.44 -11.45
N TRP A 30 3.11 -5.49 -10.30
CA TRP A 30 3.92 -6.66 -9.93
C TRP A 30 3.04 -7.81 -9.42
N PRO A 31 3.26 -9.05 -9.89
CA PRO A 31 2.58 -10.21 -9.32
C PRO A 31 3.04 -10.43 -7.88
N LYS A 32 2.09 -10.76 -6.99
CA LYS A 32 2.33 -10.86 -5.54
C LYS A 32 3.43 -11.85 -5.16
N GLU A 33 3.54 -12.95 -5.92
CA GLU A 33 4.59 -13.97 -5.78
C GLU A 33 6.02 -13.42 -5.97
N SER A 34 6.15 -12.32 -6.73
CA SER A 34 7.45 -11.66 -6.96
C SER A 34 7.75 -10.56 -5.94
N TRP A 35 6.89 -10.33 -4.95
CA TRP A 35 7.08 -9.23 -4.00
C TRP A 35 8.16 -9.52 -2.96
N CYS A 36 8.40 -10.78 -2.61
CA CYS A 36 9.33 -11.15 -1.54
C CYS A 36 10.79 -10.82 -1.88
N THR A 37 11.20 -11.00 -3.13
CA THR A 37 12.57 -10.69 -3.58
C THR A 37 12.93 -9.21 -3.38
N PRO A 38 12.22 -8.24 -3.98
CA PRO A 38 12.51 -6.81 -3.76
C PRO A 38 12.22 -6.38 -2.33
N LEU A 39 11.29 -7.03 -1.62
CA LEU A 39 11.08 -6.78 -0.20
C LEU A 39 12.36 -7.09 0.59
N SER A 40 12.97 -8.26 0.38
CA SER A 40 14.18 -8.67 1.09
C SER A 40 15.36 -7.70 0.91
N GLU A 41 15.51 -7.11 -0.29
CA GLU A 41 16.54 -6.11 -0.59
C GLU A 41 16.32 -4.77 0.13
N LEU A 42 15.07 -4.47 0.48
CA LEU A 42 14.67 -3.20 1.09
C LEU A 42 14.55 -3.30 2.61
N LEU A 43 14.58 -4.49 3.20
CA LEU A 43 14.58 -4.66 4.66
C LEU A 43 15.98 -4.51 5.24
N THR A 44 16.07 -3.96 6.45
CA THR A 44 17.33 -3.86 7.20
C THR A 44 17.15 -4.30 8.65
N GLY A 45 18.27 -4.56 9.34
CA GLY A 45 18.30 -4.86 10.77
C GLY A 45 17.37 -6.01 11.16
N ARG A 46 16.56 -5.80 12.20
CA ARG A 46 15.67 -6.83 12.77
C ARG A 46 14.60 -7.33 11.81
N ALA A 47 14.20 -6.53 10.81
CA ALA A 47 13.24 -6.96 9.80
C ALA A 47 13.87 -7.97 8.85
N LEU A 48 15.08 -7.66 8.38
CA LEU A 48 15.84 -8.58 7.53
C LEU A 48 16.17 -9.88 8.28
N GLU A 49 16.59 -9.78 9.55
CA GLU A 49 16.83 -10.97 10.38
C GLU A 49 15.58 -11.85 10.54
N ALA A 50 14.39 -11.25 10.67
CA ALA A 50 13.14 -12.00 10.75
C ALA A 50 12.80 -12.68 9.41
N PHE A 51 13.02 -11.99 8.30
CA PHE A 51 12.86 -12.54 6.96
C PHE A 51 13.78 -13.75 6.73
N CYS A 52 15.08 -13.63 7.07
CA CYS A 52 16.06 -14.71 6.87
C CYS A 52 15.82 -15.96 7.75
N ARG A 53 14.95 -15.89 8.75
CA ARG A 53 14.57 -17.05 9.59
C ARG A 53 13.42 -17.87 9.00
N LEU A 54 12.76 -17.36 7.97
CA LEU A 54 11.70 -18.07 7.27
C LEU A 54 12.30 -19.21 6.45
N SER A 55 11.55 -20.31 6.31
CA SER A 55 11.87 -21.36 5.33
C SER A 55 11.72 -20.83 3.90
N GLU A 56 12.32 -21.52 2.92
CA GLU A 56 12.21 -21.13 1.50
C GLU A 56 10.75 -20.98 1.05
N THR A 57 9.88 -21.91 1.44
CA THR A 57 8.45 -21.86 1.14
C THR A 57 7.80 -20.61 1.74
N GLU A 58 8.07 -20.31 3.01
CA GLU A 58 7.51 -19.13 3.68
C GLU A 58 8.08 -17.82 3.13
N ALA A 59 9.35 -17.80 2.73
CA ALA A 59 10.00 -16.62 2.16
C ALA A 59 9.47 -16.26 0.76
N THR A 60 8.77 -17.17 0.08
CA THR A 60 8.10 -16.89 -1.19
C THR A 60 6.65 -16.42 -1.04
N ASP A 61 6.05 -16.57 0.15
CA ASP A 61 4.69 -16.14 0.44
C ASP A 61 4.70 -14.77 1.13
N TYR A 62 4.32 -13.73 0.39
CA TYR A 62 4.27 -12.37 0.92
C TYR A 62 3.37 -12.23 2.15
N ASP A 63 2.21 -12.90 2.19
CA ASP A 63 1.29 -12.79 3.32
C ASP A 63 1.92 -13.37 4.58
N ARG A 64 2.62 -14.51 4.43
CA ARG A 64 3.36 -15.14 5.52
C ARG A 64 4.54 -14.29 6.00
N VAL A 65 5.32 -13.75 5.07
CA VAL A 65 6.42 -12.82 5.37
C VAL A 65 5.90 -11.61 6.16
N LYS A 66 4.83 -10.98 5.66
CA LYS A 66 4.19 -9.82 6.27
C LYS A 66 3.69 -10.11 7.68
N GLU A 67 3.11 -11.28 7.92
CA GLU A 67 2.67 -11.70 9.25
C GLU A 67 3.85 -11.82 10.21
N VAL A 68 4.93 -12.50 9.81
CA VAL A 68 6.11 -12.70 10.65
C VAL A 68 6.82 -11.40 10.97
N LEU A 69 6.93 -10.49 9.99
CA LEU A 69 7.48 -9.15 10.20
C LEU A 69 6.63 -8.36 11.20
N GLN A 70 5.32 -8.26 10.99
CA GLN A 70 4.43 -7.57 11.94
C GLN A 70 4.52 -8.19 13.33
N LYS A 71 4.45 -9.52 13.45
CA LYS A 71 4.57 -10.21 14.75
C LYS A 71 5.88 -9.84 15.46
N ARG A 72 7.00 -9.81 14.74
CA ARG A 72 8.30 -9.44 15.33
C ARG A 72 8.28 -8.01 15.87
N TYR A 73 7.71 -7.05 15.15
CA TYR A 73 7.70 -5.64 15.55
C TYR A 73 6.62 -5.33 16.59
N ASN A 74 5.44 -5.93 16.52
CA ASN A 74 4.40 -5.83 17.56
C ASN A 74 4.88 -6.40 18.89
N LEU A 75 5.66 -7.49 18.89
CA LEU A 75 6.26 -8.04 20.11
C LEU A 75 7.37 -7.18 20.69
N THR A 76 8.02 -6.34 19.87
CA THR A 76 9.20 -5.57 20.31
C THR A 76 8.90 -4.10 20.58
N GLU A 77 7.88 -3.52 19.97
CA GLU A 77 7.53 -2.10 20.16
C GLU A 77 6.33 -1.89 21.08
N ASP A 78 5.22 -2.62 20.92
CA ASP A 78 4.01 -2.36 21.72
C ASP A 78 2.92 -3.39 21.37
N GLY A 79 2.54 -4.26 22.31
CA GLY A 79 1.42 -5.19 22.17
C GLY A 79 0.03 -4.51 22.10
N HIS A 80 -0.04 -3.23 21.73
CA HIS A 80 -1.24 -2.40 21.89
C HIS A 80 -1.61 -1.58 20.65
N ARG A 81 -1.49 -2.18 19.46
CA ARG A 81 -2.28 -1.74 18.29
C ARG A 81 -3.31 -2.77 17.93
N GLN A 82 -4.26 -2.92 18.85
CA GLN A 82 -5.59 -3.46 18.62
C GLN A 82 -6.28 -2.64 17.52
N ARG A 83 -5.99 -2.89 16.25
CA ARG A 83 -6.88 -2.56 15.12
C ARG A 83 -6.79 -3.67 14.11
N PHE A 84 -7.67 -4.65 14.30
CA PHE A 84 -8.08 -5.60 13.28
C PHE A 84 -8.26 -4.87 11.94
N ARG A 85 -7.48 -5.26 10.94
CA ARG A 85 -7.73 -4.87 9.55
C ARG A 85 -8.95 -5.66 9.08
N THR A 86 -10.09 -5.00 8.96
CA THR A 86 -11.18 -5.46 8.10
C THR A 86 -10.71 -5.35 6.65
N CYS A 87 -10.12 -6.41 6.14
CA CYS A 87 -10.02 -6.66 4.70
C CYS A 87 -10.14 -8.18 4.49
N SER A 88 -11.37 -8.68 4.55
CA SER A 88 -11.71 -9.89 3.79
C SER A 88 -11.99 -9.47 2.35
N PRO A 89 -11.36 -10.09 1.35
CA PRO A 89 -11.79 -9.97 -0.04
C PRO A 89 -12.98 -10.91 -0.22
N GLU A 90 -14.18 -10.37 -0.41
CA GLU A 90 -15.27 -11.16 -1.00
C GLU A 90 -15.75 -10.47 -2.26
N GLU A 91 -15.44 -11.15 -3.36
CA GLU A 91 -15.94 -10.87 -4.69
C GLU A 91 -17.44 -11.19 -4.77
N GLY A 92 -18.18 -10.34 -5.48
CA GLY A 92 -19.40 -10.72 -6.20
C GLY A 92 -20.71 -10.68 -5.41
N ARG A 93 -21.48 -9.60 -5.60
CA ARG A 93 -22.79 -9.59 -6.29
C ARG A 93 -23.42 -8.19 -6.22
N THR A 94 -23.83 -7.71 -7.41
CA THR A 94 -24.93 -6.80 -7.80
C THR A 94 -25.69 -6.07 -6.65
N GLN A 95 -26.19 -4.84 -6.74
CA GLN A 95 -27.25 -4.37 -7.67
C GLN A 95 -27.36 -2.83 -7.67
N HIS A 96 -27.72 -2.30 -8.85
CA HIS A 96 -28.19 -0.95 -9.18
C HIS A 96 -29.10 -0.28 -8.12
N VAL A 97 -28.81 0.96 -7.68
CA VAL A 97 -29.81 2.04 -7.49
C VAL A 97 -29.14 3.42 -7.68
N HIS A 98 -29.76 4.20 -8.57
CA HIS A 98 -29.61 5.62 -8.90
C HIS A 98 -29.28 6.59 -7.76
N ARG A 99 -28.40 7.57 -8.03
CA ARG A 99 -28.74 8.96 -8.43
C ARG A 99 -27.49 9.87 -8.37
N PRO A 100 -27.01 10.49 -9.47
CA PRO A 100 -25.96 11.51 -9.37
C PRO A 100 -26.55 12.86 -8.90
N PRO A 101 -25.88 13.60 -8.00
CA PRO A 101 -26.19 15.01 -7.76
C PRO A 101 -25.89 15.81 -9.03
N GLN A 102 -26.87 16.60 -9.45
CA GLN A 102 -26.72 17.60 -10.51
C GLN A 102 -25.95 18.80 -9.91
N ASP A 103 -25.28 19.59 -10.75
CA ASP A 103 -24.57 20.85 -10.42
C ASP A 103 -23.03 20.87 -10.33
N ILE A 104 -22.31 20.16 -11.21
CA ILE A 104 -20.92 20.56 -11.53
C ILE A 104 -20.62 20.37 -13.03
N LEU A 105 -21.37 21.05 -13.92
CA LEU A 105 -20.85 21.49 -15.23
C LEU A 105 -21.86 22.38 -15.97
N ARG A 106 -21.91 23.69 -15.67
CA ARG A 106 -22.45 24.67 -16.62
C ARG A 106 -21.94 26.07 -16.31
N ALA A 107 -21.48 26.75 -17.37
CA ALA A 107 -21.20 28.18 -17.45
C ALA A 107 -19.89 28.68 -16.81
N MET A 108 -18.75 28.23 -17.36
CA MET A 108 -17.62 29.13 -17.61
C MET A 108 -17.32 29.09 -19.11
N ASP A 109 -18.30 29.52 -19.89
CA ASP A 109 -18.16 30.01 -21.25
C ASP A 109 -18.97 31.32 -21.25
N GLU A 110 -18.51 32.35 -21.96
CA GLU A 110 -19.00 33.75 -21.93
C GLU A 110 -18.26 34.73 -21.00
N THR A 111 -16.96 34.93 -21.21
CA THR A 111 -16.43 36.32 -21.22
C THR A 111 -15.38 36.46 -22.30
N GLY A 112 -15.85 36.33 -23.55
CA GLY A 112 -15.15 36.80 -24.74
C GLY A 112 -16.00 37.88 -25.39
N ARG A 113 -15.82 39.14 -25.02
CA ARG A 113 -16.17 40.25 -25.92
C ARG A 113 -15.00 41.20 -26.00
N SER A 114 -14.39 41.15 -27.18
CA SER A 114 -13.31 41.97 -27.68
C SER A 114 -13.67 43.46 -27.66
N THR A 115 -12.63 44.26 -27.41
CA THR A 115 -12.48 45.64 -27.85
C THR A 115 -12.81 45.81 -29.34
N THR A 116 -13.45 46.92 -29.71
CA THR A 116 -13.29 47.65 -30.97
C THR A 116 -13.91 49.05 -30.80
N ASP A 117 -13.06 50.05 -31.00
CA ASP A 117 -13.31 51.44 -31.44
C ASP A 117 -14.71 51.73 -32.01
N ILE A 118 -15.32 52.87 -31.61
CA ILE A 118 -15.33 54.17 -32.35
C ILE A 118 -15.63 55.29 -31.32
#